data_AF-A0A0G0HG50-F1
#
_entry.id   AF-A0A0G0HG50-F1
#
_cell.length_a   1.000
_cell.length_b   1.000
_cell.length_c   1.000
_cell.angle_alpha   90.00
_cell.angle_beta   90.00
_cell.angle_gamma   90.00
#
_symmetry.space_group_name_H-M   'P 1'
#
loop_
_entity.id
_entity.type
_entity.pdbx_description
1 polymer ?
#
loop_
_entity_poly.entity_id
_entity_poly.type
_entity_poly.pdbx_seq_one_letter_code
_entity_poly.pdbx_strand_id
1 'polypeptide(L)'
;MKKQSITNKKIKQIPEFKNEDQERDFWDKADTTEYFDIDNPVDMDLSRLKPSTESISLRLPAYMLRRIKEIANSRDIPYQSLMKMFLAQQVNQELHARRLVK
;
A
#
# COMPACT_ATOMS: atom_id res chain seq x y z
N MET A 1 30.19 -24.14 -21.84
CA MET A 1 30.68 -23.31 -20.70
C MET A 1 30.19 -23.97 -19.42
N LYS A 2 31.09 -24.18 -18.45
CA LYS A 2 30.88 -25.03 -17.26
C LYS A 2 29.76 -24.44 -16.40
N LYS A 3 28.71 -25.23 -16.08
CA LYS A 3 27.77 -24.91 -15.00
C LYS A 3 28.55 -25.02 -13.69
N GLN A 4 29.00 -23.89 -13.15
CA GLN A 4 29.56 -23.84 -11.81
C GLN A 4 28.41 -23.89 -10.81
N SER A 5 28.31 -25.02 -10.15
CA SER A 5 27.52 -25.26 -8.95
C SER A 5 27.91 -24.24 -7.88
N ILE A 6 27.01 -23.34 -7.51
CA ILE A 6 27.21 -22.42 -6.40
C ILE A 6 26.35 -22.87 -5.21
N THR A 7 27.03 -23.60 -4.32
CA THR A 7 26.90 -23.69 -2.86
C THR A 7 25.50 -23.65 -2.23
N ASN A 8 25.11 -24.80 -1.66
CA ASN A 8 24.10 -24.93 -0.61
C ASN A 8 24.42 -23.99 0.57
N LYS A 9 23.89 -22.76 0.55
CA LYS A 9 24.12 -21.74 1.59
C LYS A 9 23.22 -22.07 2.79
N LYS A 10 23.81 -22.38 3.94
CA LYS A 10 23.08 -22.60 5.19
C LYS A 10 22.60 -21.25 5.72
N ILE A 11 21.30 -20.99 5.64
CA ILE A 11 20.66 -19.80 6.21
C ILE A 11 20.78 -19.85 7.75
N LYS A 12 21.29 -18.77 8.36
CA LYS A 12 21.37 -18.67 9.83
C LYS A 12 19.98 -18.38 10.39
N GLN A 13 19.66 -18.98 11.54
CA GLN A 13 18.41 -18.66 12.22
C GLN A 13 18.44 -17.22 12.75
N ILE A 14 17.32 -16.52 12.61
CA ILE A 14 17.14 -15.16 13.13
C ILE A 14 17.10 -15.25 14.66
N PRO A 15 17.87 -14.42 15.40
CA PRO A 15 17.84 -14.43 16.87
C PRO A 15 16.48 -13.98 17.41
N GLU A 16 16.06 -14.50 18.57
CA GLU A 16 14.90 -13.95 19.29
C GLU A 16 15.29 -12.64 19.99
N PHE A 17 14.68 -11.53 19.60
CA PHE A 17 14.88 -10.22 20.24
C PHE A 17 13.80 -9.96 21.29
N LYS A 18 14.18 -9.31 22.39
CA LYS A 18 13.24 -8.95 23.46
C LYS A 18 12.53 -7.61 23.22
N ASN A 19 13.10 -6.76 22.35
CA ASN A 19 12.59 -5.41 22.05
C ASN A 19 12.97 -5.01 20.61
N GLU A 20 12.16 -4.16 19.99
CA GLU A 20 12.33 -3.65 18.62
C GLU A 20 13.64 -2.85 18.46
N ASP A 21 14.05 -2.10 19.49
CA ASP A 21 15.30 -1.32 19.44
C ASP A 21 16.53 -2.23 19.28
N GLN A 22 16.54 -3.39 19.95
CA GLN A 22 17.63 -4.37 19.86
C GLN A 22 17.67 -5.05 18.49
N GLU A 23 16.50 -5.29 17.90
CA GLU A 23 16.38 -5.83 16.55
C GLU A 23 16.94 -4.83 15.53
N ARG A 24 16.62 -3.54 15.66
CA ARG A 24 17.13 -2.48 14.80
C ARG A 24 18.66 -2.36 14.86
N ASP A 25 19.21 -2.32 16.07
CA ASP A 25 20.67 -2.24 16.29
C ASP A 25 21.43 -3.46 15.76
N PHE A 26 20.76 -4.63 15.74
CA PHE A 26 21.30 -5.85 15.16
C PHE A 26 21.29 -5.80 13.63
N TRP A 27 20.17 -5.42 13.01
CA TRP A 27 20.06 -5.34 11.55
C TRP A 27 20.92 -4.23 10.93
N ASP A 28 21.23 -3.17 11.68
CA ASP A 28 22.18 -2.13 11.24
C ASP A 28 23.62 -2.67 11.06
N LYS A 29 23.95 -3.77 11.76
CA LYS A 29 25.29 -4.37 11.76
C LYS A 29 25.35 -5.74 11.06
N ALA A 30 24.23 -6.41 10.91
CA ALA A 30 24.16 -7.76 10.36
C ALA A 30 24.06 -7.75 8.82
N ASP A 31 24.77 -8.67 8.16
CA ASP A 31 24.62 -8.90 6.73
C ASP A 31 23.34 -9.70 6.46
N THR A 32 22.34 -9.05 5.86
CA THR A 32 21.03 -9.62 5.56
C THR A 32 21.11 -10.83 4.62
N THR A 33 22.19 -10.97 3.85
CA THR A 33 22.35 -12.10 2.92
C THR A 33 22.63 -13.43 3.64
N GLU A 34 22.96 -13.41 4.93
CA GLU A 34 23.20 -14.62 5.74
C GLU A 34 21.92 -15.18 6.40
N TYR A 35 20.86 -14.36 6.47
CA TYR A 35 19.61 -14.66 7.20
C TYR A 35 18.40 -14.83 6.28
N PHE A 36 18.43 -14.29 5.06
CA PHE A 36 17.34 -14.40 4.09
C PHE A 36 17.72 -15.26 2.88
N ASP A 37 16.78 -16.10 2.42
CA ASP A 37 16.92 -16.90 1.21
C ASP A 37 16.69 -16.02 -0.03
N ILE A 38 17.78 -15.43 -0.54
CA ILE A 38 17.75 -14.55 -1.72
C ILE A 38 17.60 -15.36 -3.01
N ASP A 39 17.97 -16.65 -2.98
CA ASP A 39 17.97 -17.52 -4.16
C ASP A 39 16.57 -18.03 -4.51
N ASN A 40 15.62 -17.95 -3.57
CA ASN A 40 14.22 -18.32 -3.78
C ASN A 40 13.30 -17.13 -3.46
N PRO A 41 13.22 -16.12 -4.34
CA PRO A 41 12.27 -15.02 -4.15
C PRO A 41 10.84 -15.57 -4.10
N VAL A 42 10.09 -15.18 -3.08
CA VAL A 42 8.66 -15.47 -3.02
C VAL A 42 8.00 -14.67 -4.15
N ASP A 43 7.43 -15.36 -5.13
CA ASP A 43 6.55 -14.77 -6.14
C ASP A 43 5.28 -14.25 -5.45
N MET A 44 5.34 -13.05 -4.90
CA MET A 44 4.17 -12.37 -4.35
C MET A 44 3.34 -11.82 -5.50
N ASP A 45 2.30 -12.56 -5.90
CA ASP A 45 1.27 -12.04 -6.81
C ASP A 45 0.39 -11.02 -6.09
N LEU A 46 0.85 -9.76 -6.09
CA LEU A 46 0.10 -8.61 -5.59
C LEU A 46 -1.02 -8.17 -6.54
N SER A 47 -1.26 -8.86 -7.66
CA SER A 47 -2.35 -8.53 -8.60
C SER A 47 -3.74 -8.66 -7.96
N ARG A 48 -3.84 -9.40 -6.86
CA ARG A 48 -5.06 -9.55 -6.05
C ARG A 48 -5.28 -8.43 -5.03
N LEU A 49 -4.32 -7.51 -4.85
CA LEU A 49 -4.52 -6.24 -4.14
C LEU A 49 -5.32 -5.25 -5.00
N LYS A 50 -6.42 -5.71 -5.64
CA LYS A 50 -7.36 -4.80 -6.27
C LYS A 50 -7.99 -3.97 -5.16
N PRO A 51 -8.08 -2.64 -5.31
CA PRO A 51 -8.91 -1.85 -4.40
C PRO A 51 -10.32 -2.43 -4.47
N SER A 52 -10.75 -3.07 -3.38
CA SER A 52 -12.10 -3.65 -3.30
C SER A 52 -13.10 -2.52 -3.45
N THR A 53 -13.99 -2.63 -4.45
CA THR A 53 -15.07 -1.66 -4.62
C THR A 53 -16.29 -2.16 -3.87
N GLU A 54 -16.63 -1.49 -2.78
CA GLU A 54 -17.87 -1.76 -2.04
C GLU A 54 -18.99 -0.84 -2.54
N SER A 55 -20.14 -1.43 -2.84
CA SER A 55 -21.34 -0.67 -3.21
C SER A 55 -22.02 -0.15 -1.95
N ILE A 56 -22.10 1.18 -1.82
CA ILE A 56 -22.81 1.83 -0.71
C ILE A 56 -24.06 2.56 -1.22
N SER A 57 -25.11 2.56 -0.40
CA SER A 57 -26.31 3.38 -0.61
C SER A 57 -26.18 4.67 0.18
N LEU A 58 -26.03 5.81 -0.50
CA LEU A 58 -25.88 7.13 0.12
C LEU A 58 -27.09 8.02 -0.20
N ARG A 59 -27.65 8.69 0.81
CA ARG A 59 -28.67 9.73 0.62
C ARG A 59 -28.01 11.10 0.53
N LEU A 60 -28.31 11.81 -0.56
CA LEU A 60 -27.81 13.16 -0.83
C LEU A 60 -28.99 14.13 -1.01
N PRO A 61 -28.88 15.39 -0.57
CA PRO A 61 -29.87 16.41 -0.91
C PRO A 61 -29.95 16.62 -2.43
N ALA A 62 -31.17 16.80 -2.95
CA ALA A 62 -31.40 16.93 -4.39
C ALA A 62 -30.64 18.11 -5.03
N TYR A 63 -30.54 19.24 -4.33
CA TYR A 63 -29.82 20.42 -4.82
C TYR A 63 -28.31 20.15 -5.00
N MET A 64 -27.73 19.34 -4.12
CA MET A 64 -26.31 19.00 -4.15
C MET A 64 -26.01 18.07 -5.31
N LEU A 65 -26.85 17.04 -5.51
CA LEU A 65 -26.72 16.13 -6.64
C LEU A 65 -26.82 16.89 -7.98
N ARG A 66 -27.75 17.84 -8.10
CA ARG A 66 -27.87 18.70 -9.29
C ARG A 66 -26.56 19.47 -9.54
N ARG A 67 -26.00 20.09 -8.50
CA ARG A 67 -24.75 20.85 -8.62
C ARG A 67 -23.56 19.99 -9.04
N ILE A 68 -23.46 18.78 -8.50
CA ILE A 68 -22.41 17.82 -8.90
C ILE A 68 -22.56 17.46 -10.38
N LYS A 69 -23.79 17.22 -10.86
CA LYS A 69 -24.05 16.94 -12.29
C LYS A 69 -23.68 18.10 -13.20
N GLU A 70 -23.99 19.35 -12.81
CA GLU A 70 -23.58 20.55 -13.55
C GLU A 70 -22.05 20.62 -13.69
N ILE A 71 -21.33 20.45 -12.59
CA ILE A 71 -19.86 20.50 -12.58
C ILE A 71 -19.28 19.35 -13.41
N ALA A 72 -19.83 18.14 -13.28
CA ALA A 72 -19.38 16.98 -14.02
C ALA A 72 -19.54 17.19 -15.54
N ASN A 73 -20.70 17.71 -15.96
CA ASN A 73 -20.96 18.05 -17.36
C ASN A 73 -20.01 19.13 -17.88
N SER A 74 -19.73 20.18 -17.08
CA SER A 74 -18.77 21.23 -17.47
C SER A 74 -17.34 20.73 -17.67
N ARG A 75 -16.98 19.62 -17.04
CA ARG A 75 -15.65 18.99 -17.09
C ARG A 75 -15.61 17.78 -18.03
N ASP A 76 -16.70 17.51 -18.73
CA ASP A 76 -16.88 16.36 -19.62
C ASP A 76 -16.54 15.01 -18.96
N ILE A 77 -17.00 14.83 -17.71
CA ILE A 77 -16.81 13.59 -16.94
C ILE A 77 -18.11 13.10 -16.31
N PRO A 78 -18.28 11.78 -16.08
CA PRO A 78 -19.43 11.25 -15.36
C PRO A 78 -19.51 11.77 -13.92
N TYR A 79 -20.70 12.12 -13.46
CA TYR A 79 -20.92 12.64 -12.10
C TYR A 79 -20.46 11.67 -11.00
N GLN A 80 -20.56 10.36 -11.25
CA GLN A 80 -20.10 9.33 -10.32
C GLN A 80 -18.57 9.33 -10.22
N SER A 81 -17.87 9.50 -11.34
CA SER A 81 -16.41 9.61 -11.37
C SER A 81 -15.95 10.88 -10.64
N LEU A 82 -16.60 12.01 -10.89
CA LEU A 82 -16.32 13.26 -10.17
C LEU A 82 -16.52 13.10 -8.66
N MET A 83 -17.60 12.45 -8.25
CA MET A 83 -17.87 12.18 -6.83
C MET A 83 -16.77 11.35 -6.18
N LYS A 84 -16.29 10.30 -6.85
CA LYS A 84 -15.16 9.48 -6.38
C LYS A 84 -13.89 10.30 -6.21
N MET A 85 -13.56 11.16 -7.18
CA MET A 85 -12.38 12.03 -7.11
C MET A 85 -12.45 13.00 -5.92
N PHE A 86 -13.60 13.64 -5.71
CA PHE A 86 -13.78 14.56 -4.59
C PHE A 86 -13.68 13.86 -3.23
N LEU A 87 -14.30 12.69 -3.07
CA LEU A 87 -14.20 11.91 -1.84
C LEU A 87 -12.77 11.46 -1.57
N ALA A 88 -12.07 10.94 -2.59
CA ALA A 88 -10.67 10.53 -2.46
C ALA A 88 -9.76 11.69 -2.05
N GLN A 89 -9.95 12.87 -2.66
CA GLN A 89 -9.18 14.05 -2.31
C GLN A 89 -9.40 14.47 -0.85
N GLN A 90 -10.65 14.54 -0.40
CA GLN A 90 -10.97 14.93 0.98
C GLN A 90 -10.45 13.92 2.01
N VAL A 91 -10.60 12.62 1.74
CA VAL A 91 -10.07 11.56 2.61
C VAL A 91 -8.55 11.66 2.71
N ASN A 92 -7.85 11.82 1.59
CA ASN A 92 -6.39 11.96 1.59
C ASN A 92 -5.95 13.20 2.39
N GLN A 93 -6.61 14.34 2.18
CA GLN A 93 -6.33 15.57 2.92
C GLN A 93 -6.48 15.38 4.43
N GLU A 94 -7.56 14.74 4.88
CA GLU A 94 -7.82 14.46 6.29
C GLU A 94 -6.80 13.47 6.89
N LEU A 95 -6.43 12.41 6.16
CA LEU A 95 -5.41 11.46 6.60
C LEU A 95 -4.03 12.12 6.72
N HIS A 96 -3.67 12.98 5.76
CA HIS A 96 -2.43 13.75 5.81
C HIS A 96 -2.43 14.72 6.99
N ALA A 97 -3.52 15.45 7.22
CA ALA A 97 -3.64 16.37 8.34
C ALA A 97 -3.45 15.64 9.69
N ARG A 98 -4.09 14.48 9.88
CA ARG A 98 -3.93 13.66 11.10
C ARG A 98 -2.51 13.17 11.33
N ARG A 99 -1.76 12.87 10.27
CA ARG A 99 -0.37 12.40 10.36
C ARG A 99 0.59 13.49 10.81
N LEU A 100 0.29 14.76 10.52
CA LEU A 100 1.13 15.91 10.92
C LEU A 100 0.86 16.38 12.35
N VAL A 101 -0.21 15.90 12.98
CA VAL A 101 -0.61 16.26 14.36
C VAL A 101 -0.11 15.22 15.39
N LYS A 102 0.43 14.09 14.94
CA LYS A 102 1.13 13.09 15.77
C LYS A 102 2.64 13.27 15.67
#